data_AF-A0AA41TB18-F1
#
_entry.id   AF-A0AA41TB18-F1
#
_cell.length_a   1.000
_cell.length_b   1.000
_cell.length_c   1.000
_cell.angle_alpha   90.00
_cell.angle_beta   90.00
_cell.angle_gamma   90.00
#
_symmetry.space_group_name_H-M   'P 1'
#
loop_
_entity.id
_entity.type
_entity.pdbx_description
1 polymer ?
#
loop_
_entity_poly.entity_id
_entity_poly.type
_entity_poly.pdbx_seq_one_letter_code
_entity_poly.pdbx_strand_id
1 'polypeptide(L)'
;MGPLWPGHRGPGWRQQLASAWSLLQQEEYVHLSLLQGLSHHVLPVLGSCGHFYAVEYLAAGSPRHSALFPLGRAAPRGGRAQARAISHIALSFLDMVSHFDRDFSHRLHLCDVKPENFAIRSDFTVVAIDVDMAFFEPKMKEILEQNCTGDEDCNFFDCFSRCDLRVNRCGAQRVNSNLQVICDKIFRHWFSSTLKSSAVSFQLRLQLQQAVRECTDPEGSAGSWRAAPSVFWKLRRLLQAALKELQEAEK
;
A
#
# COMPACT_ATOMS: atom_id res chain seq x y z
N MET A 1 40.06 0.61 -3.54
CA MET A 1 39.16 1.03 -2.43
C MET A 1 39.44 2.50 -2.16
N GLY A 2 38.56 3.40 -2.62
CA GLY A 2 38.69 4.84 -2.37
C GLY A 2 38.21 5.22 -0.97
N PRO A 3 38.58 6.40 -0.44
CA PRO A 3 38.19 6.80 0.90
C PRO A 3 36.69 7.07 0.95
N LEU A 4 35.97 6.36 1.83
CA LEU A 4 34.53 6.50 2.09
C LEU A 4 34.17 7.72 2.94
N TRP A 5 35.06 8.70 3.06
CA TRP A 5 34.84 9.91 3.86
C TRP A 5 35.13 11.12 3.00
N PRO A 6 34.20 12.08 2.85
CA PRO A 6 34.52 13.36 2.25
C PRO A 6 35.50 14.06 3.19
N GLY A 7 36.78 14.01 2.84
CA GLY A 7 37.80 14.89 3.41
C GLY A 7 37.41 16.32 3.04
N HIS A 8 36.88 17.05 4.02
CA HIS A 8 37.04 18.49 4.30
C HIS A 8 35.85 18.96 5.14
N ARG A 9 36.08 19.26 6.42
CA ARG A 9 35.12 19.98 7.27
C ARG A 9 35.01 21.43 6.79
N GLY A 10 34.23 21.67 5.74
CA GLY A 10 33.94 23.00 5.25
C GLY A 10 33.09 23.83 6.24
N PRO A 11 32.94 25.16 6.00
CA PRO A 11 31.99 25.98 6.74
C PRO A 11 30.59 25.37 6.66
N GLY A 12 29.91 25.19 7.80
CA GLY A 12 28.56 24.61 7.83
C GLY A 12 28.46 23.11 8.13
N TRP A 13 29.57 22.39 8.29
CA TRP A 13 29.55 20.93 8.52
C TRP A 13 28.75 20.52 9.77
N ARG A 14 28.80 21.31 10.85
CA ARG A 14 28.04 21.04 12.09
C ARG A 14 26.55 21.14 11.84
N GLN A 15 26.13 22.14 11.07
CA GLN A 15 24.73 22.39 10.71
C GLN A 15 24.21 21.29 9.78
N GLN A 16 25.03 20.83 8.83
CA GLN A 16 24.70 19.70 7.96
C GLN A 16 24.55 18.40 8.75
N LEU A 17 25.47 18.11 9.67
CA LEU A 17 25.34 16.94 10.55
C LEU A 17 24.14 17.02 11.47
N ALA A 18 23.85 18.20 12.04
CA ALA A 18 22.66 18.38 12.87
C ALA A 18 21.36 18.15 12.08
N SER A 19 21.32 18.62 10.83
CA SER A 19 20.17 18.43 9.93
C SER A 19 20.02 16.95 9.55
N ALA A 20 21.12 16.31 9.12
CA ALA A 20 21.13 14.88 8.81
C ALA A 20 20.72 14.03 10.03
N TRP A 21 21.22 14.35 11.22
CA TRP A 21 20.84 13.68 12.46
C TRP A 21 19.34 13.82 12.75
N SER A 22 18.78 15.02 12.60
CA SER A 22 17.36 15.25 12.81
C SER A 22 16.46 14.52 11.80
N LEU A 23 16.93 14.32 10.58
CA LEU A 23 16.21 13.58 9.54
C LEU A 23 16.30 12.07 9.76
N LEU A 24 17.46 11.55 10.17
CA LEU A 24 17.65 10.13 10.48
C LEU A 24 16.82 9.63 11.66
N GLN A 25 16.34 10.54 12.52
CA GLN A 25 15.41 10.22 13.60
C GLN A 25 13.95 10.12 13.14
N GLN A 26 13.64 10.52 11.91
CA GLN A 26 12.29 10.43 11.35
C GLN A 26 12.19 9.15 10.52
N GLU A 27 11.39 8.20 11.00
CA GLU A 27 11.24 6.89 10.34
C GLU A 27 10.73 7.04 8.90
N GLU A 28 9.76 7.93 8.66
CA GLU A 28 9.21 8.19 7.33
C GLU A 28 10.28 8.67 6.34
N TYR A 29 11.12 9.65 6.73
CA TYR A 29 12.22 10.14 5.91
C TYR A 29 13.20 9.03 5.54
N VAL A 30 13.56 8.18 6.51
CA VAL A 30 14.48 7.06 6.30
C VAL A 30 13.87 6.05 5.32
N HIS A 31 12.60 5.68 5.52
CA HIS A 31 11.90 4.77 4.62
C HIS A 31 11.82 5.32 3.19
N LEU A 32 11.35 6.56 3.01
CA LEU A 32 11.29 7.19 1.68
C LEU A 32 12.68 7.27 1.03
N SER A 33 13.71 7.66 1.78
CA SER A 33 15.08 7.79 1.27
C SER A 33 15.67 6.45 0.81
N LEU A 34 15.34 5.35 1.49
CA LEU A 34 15.79 4.00 1.13
C LEU A 34 14.97 3.41 -0.02
N LEU A 35 13.66 3.60 0.00
CA LEU A 35 12.72 2.95 -0.92
C LEU A 35 12.65 3.65 -2.28
N GLN A 36 12.91 4.96 -2.36
CA GLN A 36 12.79 5.75 -3.61
C GLN A 36 13.63 5.22 -4.79
N GLY A 37 14.74 4.53 -4.51
CA GLY A 37 15.58 3.91 -5.54
C GLY A 37 15.21 2.46 -5.88
N LEU A 38 14.28 1.87 -5.13
CA LEU A 38 13.94 0.46 -5.18
C LEU A 38 12.48 0.21 -5.60
N SER A 39 11.58 1.16 -5.34
CA SER A 39 10.17 1.06 -5.72
C SER A 39 9.66 2.38 -6.26
N HIS A 40 8.90 2.31 -7.34
CA HIS A 40 8.21 3.45 -7.92
C HIS A 40 6.93 3.82 -7.15
N HIS A 41 6.54 3.01 -6.16
CA HIS A 41 5.35 3.21 -5.32
C HIS A 41 5.60 4.02 -4.05
N VAL A 42 6.74 4.68 -3.94
CA VAL A 42 7.04 5.63 -2.85
C VAL A 42 7.42 7.00 -3.42
N LEU A 43 7.34 8.03 -2.59
CA LEU A 43 7.74 9.38 -2.97
C LEU A 43 9.26 9.53 -2.97
N PRO A 44 9.84 10.14 -4.01
CA PRO A 44 11.24 10.55 -3.96
C PRO A 44 11.38 11.78 -3.04
N VAL A 45 12.43 11.77 -2.21
CA VAL A 45 12.87 12.93 -1.44
C VAL A 45 13.63 13.87 -2.39
N LEU A 46 13.05 15.05 -2.62
CA LEU A 46 13.58 16.06 -3.53
C LEU A 46 14.69 16.91 -2.90
N GLY A 47 14.68 17.03 -1.57
CA GLY A 47 15.67 17.78 -0.82
C GLY A 47 15.27 17.91 0.65
N SER A 48 16.16 18.49 1.45
CA SER A 48 15.92 18.70 2.88
C SER A 48 16.52 20.00 3.41
N CYS A 49 15.95 20.51 4.49
CA CYS A 49 16.36 21.73 5.17
C CYS A 49 16.09 21.60 6.69
N GLY A 50 17.15 21.45 7.48
CA GLY A 50 17.02 21.19 8.91
C GLY A 50 16.33 19.85 9.16
N HIS A 51 15.17 19.89 9.83
CA HIS A 51 14.34 18.71 10.10
C HIS A 51 13.25 18.49 9.03
N PHE A 52 13.11 19.41 8.08
CA PHE A 52 12.13 19.29 7.00
C PHE A 52 12.74 18.60 5.79
N TYR A 53 11.92 17.85 5.08
CA TYR A 53 12.23 17.34 3.75
C TYR A 53 11.07 17.63 2.80
N ALA A 54 11.38 17.70 1.51
CA ALA A 54 10.42 17.93 0.46
C ALA A 54 10.29 16.68 -0.41
N VAL A 55 9.06 16.40 -0.83
CA VAL A 55 8.68 15.28 -1.69
C VAL A 55 7.84 15.81 -2.86
N GLU A 56 7.60 14.97 -3.86
CA GLU A 56 6.65 15.25 -4.93
C GLU A 56 5.27 15.60 -4.36
N TYR A 57 4.65 16.69 -4.84
CA TYR A 57 3.30 17.06 -4.42
C TYR A 57 2.26 16.23 -5.17
N LEU A 58 1.60 15.31 -4.46
CA LEU A 58 0.48 14.53 -4.95
C LEU A 58 -0.73 14.74 -4.04
N ALA A 59 -1.93 14.82 -4.63
CA ALA A 59 -3.15 14.98 -3.86
C ALA A 59 -3.57 13.64 -3.25
N ALA A 60 -3.65 13.60 -1.92
CA ALA A 60 -4.06 12.45 -1.14
C ALA A 60 -5.48 11.97 -1.51
N GLY A 61 -5.72 10.67 -1.34
CA GLY A 61 -7.08 10.13 -1.42
C GLY A 61 -7.97 10.61 -0.27
N SER A 62 -9.26 10.36 -0.42
CA SER A 62 -10.26 10.59 0.61
C SER A 62 -11.52 9.77 0.33
N PRO A 63 -12.18 9.21 1.37
CA PRO A 63 -13.50 8.60 1.27
C PRO A 63 -14.58 9.53 0.67
N ARG A 64 -14.35 10.85 0.67
CA ARG A 64 -15.24 11.85 0.07
C ARG A 64 -15.21 11.83 -1.46
N HIS A 65 -14.15 11.30 -2.06
CA HIS A 65 -14.05 11.16 -3.51
C HIS A 65 -14.77 9.89 -3.98
N SER A 66 -15.55 10.00 -5.06
CA SER A 66 -16.30 8.87 -5.64
C SER A 66 -15.40 7.71 -6.10
N ALA A 67 -14.15 8.01 -6.49
CA ALA A 67 -13.13 7.03 -6.85
C ALA A 67 -12.10 6.82 -5.73
N LEU A 68 -12.34 7.30 -4.50
CA LEU A 68 -11.39 7.43 -3.39
C LEU A 68 -10.20 8.36 -3.65
N PHE A 69 -9.91 8.74 -4.88
CA PHE A 69 -8.76 9.58 -5.23
C PHE A 69 -9.15 10.75 -6.13
N PRO A 70 -8.51 11.92 -5.96
CA PRO A 70 -8.70 13.07 -6.83
C PRO A 70 -8.00 12.84 -8.17
N LEU A 71 -8.73 12.42 -9.19
CA LEU A 71 -8.18 12.13 -10.53
C LEU A 71 -7.86 13.41 -11.36
N GLY A 72 -8.05 14.61 -10.79
CA GLY A 72 -7.63 15.88 -11.38
C GLY A 72 -8.15 16.12 -12.80
N ARG A 73 -7.27 16.58 -13.71
CA ARG A 73 -7.60 16.75 -15.16
C ARG A 73 -7.77 15.43 -15.91
N ALA A 74 -7.32 14.32 -15.32
CA ALA A 74 -7.62 12.96 -15.78
C ALA A 74 -8.98 12.48 -15.23
N ALA A 75 -9.78 13.36 -14.60
CA ALA A 75 -11.12 13.05 -14.13
C ALA A 75 -11.95 12.45 -15.28
N PRO A 76 -12.35 11.18 -15.14
CA PRO A 76 -13.02 10.49 -16.21
C PRO A 76 -14.40 11.08 -16.47
N ARG A 77 -14.67 11.47 -17.72
CA ARG A 77 -16.01 11.90 -18.15
C ARG A 77 -16.85 10.67 -18.46
N GLY A 78 -17.77 10.35 -17.56
CA GLY A 78 -18.70 9.22 -17.69
C GLY A 78 -18.22 7.93 -17.01
N GLY A 79 -19.17 7.05 -16.70
CA GLY A 79 -18.92 5.85 -15.90
C GLY A 79 -17.90 4.86 -16.51
N ARG A 80 -17.74 4.86 -17.84
CA ARG A 80 -16.76 4.02 -18.54
C ARG A 80 -15.32 4.46 -18.31
N ALA A 81 -15.03 5.74 -18.52
CA ALA A 81 -13.72 6.29 -18.24
C ALA A 81 -13.37 6.12 -16.75
N GLN A 82 -14.38 6.20 -15.86
CA GLN A 82 -14.18 6.02 -14.42
C GLN A 82 -13.84 4.58 -14.07
N ALA A 83 -14.58 3.62 -14.64
CA ALA A 83 -14.27 2.21 -14.50
C ALA A 83 -12.84 1.90 -14.99
N ARG A 84 -12.41 2.50 -16.10
CA ARG A 84 -11.05 2.33 -16.64
C ARG A 84 -9.99 2.86 -15.68
N ALA A 85 -10.14 4.09 -15.19
CA ALA A 85 -9.21 4.67 -14.23
C ALA A 85 -9.11 3.81 -12.96
N ILE A 86 -10.25 3.40 -12.39
CA ILE A 86 -10.30 2.52 -11.22
C ILE A 86 -9.59 1.19 -11.50
N SER A 87 -9.79 0.58 -12.68
CA SER A 87 -9.11 -0.67 -13.04
C SER A 87 -7.59 -0.52 -13.16
N HIS A 88 -7.09 0.59 -13.72
CA HIS A 88 -5.65 0.88 -13.75
C HIS A 88 -5.08 1.09 -12.35
N ILE A 89 -5.76 1.89 -11.53
CA ILE A 89 -5.35 2.15 -10.14
C ILE A 89 -5.33 0.86 -9.32
N ALA A 90 -6.37 0.02 -9.44
CA ALA A 90 -6.43 -1.26 -8.76
C ALA A 90 -5.29 -2.21 -9.19
N LEU A 91 -4.93 -2.22 -10.48
CA LEU A 91 -3.75 -2.96 -10.94
C LEU A 91 -2.45 -2.41 -10.35
N SER A 92 -2.32 -1.09 -10.23
CA SER A 92 -1.14 -0.47 -9.61
C SER A 92 -1.05 -0.77 -8.10
N PHE A 93 -2.18 -0.85 -7.38
CA PHE A 93 -2.19 -1.35 -6.00
C PHE A 93 -1.71 -2.81 -5.90
N LEU A 94 -2.10 -3.69 -6.83
CA LEU A 94 -1.59 -5.07 -6.86
C LEU A 94 -0.09 -5.10 -7.16
N ASP A 95 0.39 -4.25 -8.06
CA ASP A 95 1.81 -4.12 -8.37
C ASP A 95 2.60 -3.69 -7.12
N MET A 96 2.13 -2.67 -6.41
CA MET A 96 2.70 -2.19 -5.15
C MET A 96 2.80 -3.29 -4.09
N VAL A 97 1.70 -4.02 -3.89
CA VAL A 97 1.68 -5.16 -2.94
C VAL A 97 2.72 -6.21 -3.33
N SER A 98 2.86 -6.52 -4.62
CA SER A 98 3.88 -7.48 -5.08
C SER A 98 5.29 -6.98 -4.79
N HIS A 99 5.60 -5.71 -5.08
CA HIS A 99 6.90 -5.10 -4.81
C HIS A 99 7.21 -5.12 -3.30
N PHE A 100 6.28 -4.69 -2.45
CA PHE A 100 6.49 -4.62 -1.00
C PHE A 100 6.63 -5.99 -0.35
N ASP A 101 6.02 -7.02 -0.95
CA ASP A 101 6.11 -8.39 -0.46
C ASP A 101 7.39 -9.14 -0.89
N ARG A 102 8.05 -8.73 -1.98
CA ARG A 102 9.03 -9.60 -2.68
C ARG A 102 10.35 -8.96 -3.09
N ASP A 103 10.41 -7.64 -3.27
CA ASP A 103 11.56 -7.01 -3.91
C ASP A 103 12.68 -6.65 -2.93
N PHE A 104 12.36 -6.66 -1.64
CA PHE A 104 13.29 -6.34 -0.57
C PHE A 104 13.74 -7.62 0.16
N SER A 105 14.86 -7.53 0.90
CA SER A 105 15.36 -8.64 1.73
C SER A 105 14.36 -9.08 2.80
N HIS A 106 13.50 -8.17 3.25
CA HIS A 106 12.40 -8.42 4.15
C HIS A 106 11.13 -7.80 3.59
N ARG A 107 9.98 -8.45 3.79
CA ARG A 107 8.68 -7.89 3.43
C ARG A 107 8.46 -6.56 4.15
N LEU A 108 7.94 -5.57 3.43
CA LEU A 108 7.44 -4.31 3.99
C LEU A 108 5.94 -4.44 4.28
N HIS A 109 5.55 -4.31 5.55
CA HIS A 109 4.17 -4.39 6.00
C HIS A 109 3.53 -3.02 6.01
N LEU A 110 2.34 -2.90 5.44
CA LEU A 110 1.47 -1.73 5.56
C LEU A 110 0.47 -1.97 6.69
N CYS A 111 0.54 -1.16 7.73
CA CYS A 111 -0.33 -1.27 8.90
C CYS A 111 -1.33 -0.13 9.03
N ASP A 112 -1.26 0.95 8.25
CA ASP A 112 -2.31 1.99 8.23
C ASP A 112 -2.78 2.25 6.81
N VAL A 113 -3.68 1.39 6.31
CA VAL A 113 -4.19 1.47 4.94
C VAL A 113 -5.50 2.25 4.95
N LYS A 114 -5.42 3.46 4.41
CA LYS A 114 -6.57 4.34 4.16
C LYS A 114 -6.32 5.19 2.93
N PRO A 115 -7.36 5.64 2.21
CA PRO A 115 -7.19 6.46 1.00
C PRO A 115 -6.26 7.66 1.20
N GLU A 116 -6.28 8.27 2.38
CA GLU A 116 -5.48 9.44 2.74
C GLU A 116 -3.96 9.18 2.71
N ASN A 117 -3.51 7.94 2.89
CA ASN A 117 -2.09 7.57 2.91
C ASN A 117 -1.54 7.25 1.51
N PHE A 118 -2.40 7.30 0.49
CA PHE A 118 -2.02 7.06 -0.89
C PHE A 118 -2.38 8.24 -1.80
N ALA A 119 -1.64 8.37 -2.87
CA ALA A 119 -1.97 9.25 -3.98
C ALA A 119 -1.80 8.56 -5.33
N ILE A 120 -2.38 9.16 -6.36
CA ILE A 120 -2.38 8.62 -7.73
C ILE A 120 -1.65 9.62 -8.64
N ARG A 121 -0.58 9.18 -9.29
CA ARG A 121 0.10 9.94 -10.35
C ARG A 121 -0.76 10.00 -11.61
N SER A 122 -0.38 10.88 -12.54
CA SER A 122 -1.13 11.09 -13.80
C SER A 122 -1.21 9.86 -14.71
N ASP A 123 -0.29 8.90 -14.55
CA ASP A 123 -0.23 7.63 -15.27
C ASP A 123 -0.97 6.49 -14.55
N PHE A 124 -1.73 6.80 -13.49
CA PHE A 124 -2.42 5.88 -12.59
C PHE A 124 -1.52 5.06 -11.66
N THR A 125 -0.24 5.43 -11.53
CA THR A 125 0.65 4.83 -10.54
C THR A 125 0.20 5.22 -9.13
N VAL A 126 -0.05 4.22 -8.29
CA VAL A 126 -0.32 4.36 -6.86
C VAL A 126 1.00 4.64 -6.14
N VAL A 127 0.97 5.59 -5.22
CA VAL A 127 2.13 5.96 -4.40
C VAL A 127 1.69 6.00 -2.95
N ALA A 128 2.44 5.33 -2.07
CA ALA A 128 2.35 5.54 -0.64
C ALA A 128 2.99 6.89 -0.32
N ILE A 129 2.15 7.84 0.13
CA ILE A 129 2.56 9.20 0.48
C ILE A 129 2.75 9.36 1.98
N ASP A 130 2.24 8.41 2.76
CA ASP A 130 2.47 8.27 4.18
C ASP A 130 2.95 6.84 4.44
N VAL A 131 4.15 6.73 4.99
CA VAL A 131 4.84 5.45 5.29
C VAL A 131 5.31 5.40 6.74
N ASP A 132 4.71 6.20 7.62
CA ASP A 132 5.01 6.23 9.05
C ASP A 132 4.66 4.90 9.76
N MET A 133 3.60 4.22 9.30
CA MET A 133 3.13 2.92 9.78
C MET A 133 3.46 1.80 8.79
N ALA A 134 4.65 1.89 8.15
CA ALA A 134 5.19 0.86 7.29
C ALA A 134 6.46 0.24 7.93
N PHE A 135 6.47 -1.08 8.13
CA PHE A 135 7.55 -1.76 8.86
C PHE A 135 8.09 -2.96 8.10
N PHE A 136 9.42 -3.08 8.02
CA PHE A 136 10.02 -4.33 7.56
C PHE A 136 9.78 -5.46 8.57
N GLU A 137 9.68 -6.69 8.05
CA GLU A 137 9.36 -7.90 8.83
C GLU A 137 10.06 -7.98 10.21
N PRO A 138 11.38 -7.75 10.38
CA PRO A 138 12.01 -7.84 11.71
C PRO A 138 11.42 -6.87 12.74
N LYS A 139 11.16 -5.61 12.34
CA LYS A 139 10.54 -4.62 13.22
C LYS A 139 9.07 -4.95 13.48
N MET A 140 8.37 -5.47 12.48
CA MET A 140 6.98 -5.90 12.64
C MET A 140 6.84 -7.02 13.68
N LYS A 141 7.76 -8.00 13.70
CA LYS A 141 7.78 -9.06 14.72
C LYS A 141 7.90 -8.47 16.13
N GLU A 142 8.84 -7.54 16.32
CA GLU A 142 9.05 -6.86 17.60
C GLU A 142 7.81 -6.10 18.07
N ILE A 143 7.12 -5.40 17.14
CA ILE A 143 5.88 -4.67 17.46
C ILE A 143 4.78 -5.64 17.91
N LEU A 144 4.61 -6.79 17.24
CA LEU A 144 3.55 -7.75 17.54
C LEU A 144 3.81 -8.59 18.81
N GLU A 145 5.06 -8.75 19.26
CA GLU A 145 5.43 -9.60 20.41
C GLU A 145 5.08 -8.99 21.78
N GLN A 146 3.79 -8.73 22.02
CA GLN A 146 3.26 -8.15 23.27
C GLN A 146 2.63 -9.21 24.18
N ASN A 147 2.29 -8.80 25.41
CA ASN A 147 1.41 -9.58 26.28
C ASN A 147 -0.06 -9.33 25.89
N CYS A 148 -0.92 -10.34 26.04
CA CYS A 148 -2.32 -10.24 25.63
C CYS A 148 -3.27 -11.00 26.56
N THR A 149 -4.54 -10.60 26.51
CA THR A 149 -5.69 -11.26 27.12
C THR A 149 -6.69 -11.77 26.08
N GLY A 150 -6.59 -11.28 24.84
CA GLY A 150 -7.33 -11.76 23.67
C GLY A 150 -6.67 -11.32 22.36
N ASP A 151 -7.19 -11.78 21.22
CA ASP A 151 -6.62 -11.48 19.89
C ASP A 151 -6.61 -9.98 19.57
N GLU A 152 -7.56 -9.21 20.09
CA GLU A 152 -7.63 -7.76 19.85
C GLU A 152 -6.43 -7.00 20.43
N ASP A 153 -5.81 -7.52 21.50
CA ASP A 153 -4.59 -6.95 22.09
C ASP A 153 -3.37 -7.15 21.18
N CYS A 154 -3.48 -8.03 20.18
CA CYS A 154 -2.42 -8.38 19.22
C CYS A 154 -2.56 -7.64 17.89
N ASN A 155 -3.45 -6.64 17.81
CA ASN A 155 -3.66 -5.83 16.63
C ASN A 155 -2.83 -4.54 16.70
N PHE A 156 -2.04 -4.30 15.66
CA PHE A 156 -1.35 -3.04 15.44
C PHE A 156 -1.96 -2.37 14.19
N PHE A 157 -2.93 -1.49 14.40
CA PHE A 157 -3.75 -0.91 13.32
C PHE A 157 -4.32 -2.01 12.41
N ASP A 158 -3.98 -2.05 11.12
CA ASP A 158 -4.42 -3.05 10.15
C ASP A 158 -3.51 -4.30 10.08
N CYS A 159 -2.53 -4.42 10.97
CA CYS A 159 -1.66 -5.59 11.10
C CYS A 159 -2.11 -6.44 12.28
N PHE A 160 -2.68 -7.62 12.00
CA PHE A 160 -3.29 -8.48 13.00
C PHE A 160 -2.38 -9.65 13.37
N SER A 161 -2.42 -10.07 14.63
CA SER A 161 -1.82 -11.31 15.13
C SER A 161 -2.82 -12.05 16.03
N ARG A 162 -2.42 -13.16 16.63
CA ARG A 162 -3.24 -13.96 17.55
C ARG A 162 -2.60 -14.08 18.92
N CYS A 163 -3.44 -14.09 19.94
CA CYS A 163 -3.05 -14.30 21.32
C CYS A 163 -2.99 -15.80 21.63
N ASP A 164 -1.83 -16.27 22.08
CA ASP A 164 -1.75 -17.58 22.74
C ASP A 164 -2.12 -17.43 24.21
N LEU A 165 -3.39 -17.71 24.52
CA LEU A 165 -3.95 -17.65 25.88
C LEU A 165 -3.27 -18.61 26.88
N ARG A 166 -2.49 -19.60 26.42
CA ARG A 166 -1.74 -20.49 27.32
C ARG A 166 -0.55 -19.78 27.95
N VAL A 167 0.04 -18.83 27.21
CA VAL A 167 1.22 -18.06 27.64
C VAL A 167 0.92 -16.57 27.79
N ASN A 168 -0.30 -16.12 27.46
CA ASN A 168 -0.74 -14.73 27.44
C ASN A 168 0.18 -13.83 26.61
N ARG A 169 0.60 -14.33 25.44
CA ARG A 169 1.47 -13.60 24.51
C ARG A 169 0.96 -13.65 23.08
N CYS A 170 1.11 -12.52 22.40
CA CYS A 170 0.84 -12.41 20.98
C CYS A 170 1.88 -13.17 20.16
N GLY A 171 1.44 -13.75 19.05
CA GLY A 171 2.34 -14.31 18.05
C GLY A 171 3.17 -13.22 17.37
N ALA A 172 4.43 -13.52 17.10
CA ALA A 172 5.33 -12.63 16.36
C ALA A 172 4.97 -12.50 14.87
N GLN A 173 4.02 -13.30 14.37
CA GLN A 173 3.71 -13.38 12.95
C GLN A 173 2.35 -12.76 12.67
N ARG A 174 2.34 -11.82 11.73
CA ARG A 174 1.12 -11.23 11.19
C ARG A 174 0.29 -12.31 10.50
N VAL A 175 -1.01 -12.36 10.81
CA VAL A 175 -1.94 -13.35 10.23
C VAL A 175 -2.59 -12.89 8.94
N ASN A 176 -2.77 -11.58 8.75
CA ASN A 176 -3.26 -11.00 7.51
C ASN A 176 -2.11 -10.46 6.62
N SER A 177 -2.43 -10.10 5.39
CA SER A 177 -1.47 -9.62 4.38
C SER A 177 -1.80 -8.21 3.90
N ASN A 178 -0.81 -7.53 3.31
CA ASN A 178 -1.01 -6.25 2.62
C ASN A 178 -2.17 -6.34 1.61
N LEU A 179 -2.25 -7.44 0.86
CA LEU A 179 -3.33 -7.67 -0.10
C LEU A 179 -4.71 -7.70 0.57
N GLN A 180 -4.85 -8.43 1.68
CA GLN A 180 -6.12 -8.51 2.42
C GLN A 180 -6.60 -7.14 2.89
N VAL A 181 -5.69 -6.33 3.45
CA VAL A 181 -6.02 -4.99 3.93
C VAL A 181 -6.38 -4.05 2.77
N ILE A 182 -5.62 -4.07 1.67
CA ILE A 182 -5.94 -3.27 0.47
C ILE A 182 -7.31 -3.70 -0.11
N CYS A 183 -7.58 -5.00 -0.14
CA CYS A 183 -8.88 -5.50 -0.57
C CYS A 183 -10.02 -5.00 0.32
N ASP A 184 -9.80 -4.95 1.63
CA ASP A 184 -10.80 -4.54 2.62
C ASP A 184 -11.06 -3.04 2.58
N LYS A 185 -9.99 -2.24 2.64
CA LYS A 185 -10.05 -0.79 2.82
C LYS A 185 -10.24 -0.03 1.52
N ILE A 186 -9.74 -0.58 0.40
CA ILE A 186 -9.75 0.09 -0.92
C ILE A 186 -10.67 -0.64 -1.90
N PHE A 187 -10.39 -1.91 -2.23
CA PHE A 187 -11.10 -2.57 -3.35
C PHE A 187 -12.57 -2.85 -3.04
N ARG A 188 -12.91 -3.14 -1.78
CA ARG A 188 -14.29 -3.32 -1.34
C ARG A 188 -15.14 -2.09 -1.65
N HIS A 189 -14.60 -0.88 -1.56
CA HIS A 189 -15.35 0.33 -1.92
C HIS A 189 -15.77 0.35 -3.40
N TRP A 190 -14.87 -0.07 -4.30
CA TRP A 190 -15.09 -0.05 -5.75
C TRP A 190 -15.92 -1.23 -6.25
N PHE A 191 -15.69 -2.42 -5.71
CA PHE A 191 -16.22 -3.67 -6.30
C PHE A 191 -17.27 -4.38 -5.42
N SER A 192 -17.68 -3.80 -4.29
CA SER A 192 -18.74 -4.37 -3.44
C SER A 192 -20.14 -4.33 -4.05
N SER A 193 -20.41 -3.41 -4.98
CA SER A 193 -21.71 -3.26 -5.61
C SER A 193 -21.61 -3.44 -7.11
N THR A 194 -22.37 -4.41 -7.63
CA THR A 194 -22.53 -4.59 -9.07
C THR A 194 -23.30 -3.41 -9.68
N LEU A 195 -24.16 -2.73 -8.92
CA LEU A 195 -25.06 -1.68 -9.43
C LEU A 195 -24.36 -0.36 -9.80
N LYS A 196 -23.15 -0.11 -9.29
CA LYS A 196 -22.45 1.18 -9.45
C LYS A 196 -21.92 1.44 -10.86
N SER A 197 -21.79 0.42 -11.71
CA SER A 197 -21.28 0.61 -13.08
C SER A 197 -21.88 -0.41 -14.05
N SER A 198 -22.44 0.07 -15.15
CA SER A 198 -22.83 -0.74 -16.32
C SER A 198 -21.73 -0.80 -17.38
N ALA A 199 -20.57 -0.20 -17.12
CA ALA A 199 -19.50 -0.05 -18.11
C ALA A 199 -18.80 -1.37 -18.47
N VAL A 200 -18.91 -2.38 -17.60
CA VAL A 200 -18.31 -3.71 -17.72
C VAL A 200 -19.42 -4.76 -17.63
N SER A 201 -19.25 -5.90 -18.29
CA SER A 201 -20.20 -7.00 -18.30
C SER A 201 -20.62 -7.42 -16.89
N PHE A 202 -21.89 -7.82 -16.73
CA PHE A 202 -22.42 -8.23 -15.43
C PHE A 202 -21.65 -9.42 -14.85
N GLN A 203 -21.27 -10.37 -15.70
CA GLN A 203 -20.51 -11.55 -15.29
C GLN A 203 -19.16 -11.17 -14.70
N LEU A 204 -18.42 -10.25 -15.34
CA LEU A 204 -17.12 -9.83 -14.87
C LEU A 204 -17.22 -9.01 -13.57
N ARG A 205 -18.26 -8.17 -13.43
CA ARG A 205 -18.56 -7.48 -12.17
C ARG A 205 -18.81 -8.45 -11.01
N LEU A 206 -19.58 -9.51 -11.26
CA LEU A 206 -19.86 -10.54 -10.25
C LEU A 206 -18.58 -11.28 -9.84
N GLN A 207 -17.73 -11.65 -10.81
CA GLN A 207 -16.45 -12.31 -10.55
C GLN A 207 -15.49 -11.42 -9.76
N LEU A 208 -15.40 -10.12 -10.07
CA LEU A 208 -14.61 -9.15 -9.30
C LEU A 208 -15.13 -9.01 -7.87
N GLN A 209 -16.45 -8.86 -7.70
CA GLN A 209 -17.06 -8.79 -6.37
C GLN A 209 -16.74 -10.03 -5.53
N GLN A 210 -16.85 -11.23 -6.12
CA GLN A 210 -16.52 -12.48 -5.44
C GLN A 210 -15.03 -12.56 -5.09
N ALA A 211 -14.15 -12.21 -6.02
CA ALA A 211 -12.71 -12.22 -5.79
C ALA A 211 -12.29 -11.23 -4.68
N VAL A 212 -12.93 -10.05 -4.61
CA VAL A 212 -12.67 -9.09 -3.52
C VAL A 212 -13.20 -9.61 -2.19
N ARG A 213 -14.38 -10.23 -2.14
CA ARG A 213 -14.89 -10.86 -0.90
C ARG A 213 -13.94 -11.94 -0.38
N GLU A 214 -13.52 -12.84 -1.27
CA GLU A 214 -12.52 -13.89 -0.98
C GLU A 214 -11.20 -13.26 -0.50
N CYS A 215 -10.77 -12.15 -1.11
CA CYS A 215 -9.57 -11.44 -0.72
C CYS A 215 -9.64 -10.80 0.67
N THR A 216 -10.82 -10.46 1.17
CA THR A 216 -10.98 -9.82 2.48
C THR A 216 -11.13 -10.80 3.63
N ASP A 217 -11.27 -12.10 3.35
CA ASP A 217 -11.53 -13.11 4.37
C ASP A 217 -10.24 -13.48 5.12
N PRO A 218 -10.15 -13.24 6.44
CA PRO A 218 -9.01 -13.66 7.26
C PRO A 218 -9.05 -15.16 7.59
N GLU A 219 -10.23 -15.80 7.64
CA GLU A 219 -10.39 -17.17 8.15
C GLU A 219 -9.98 -18.25 7.14
N GLY A 220 -10.14 -17.98 5.83
CA GLY A 220 -9.67 -18.87 4.76
C GLY A 220 -8.15 -19.04 4.69
N SER A 221 -7.39 -18.30 5.51
CA SER A 221 -5.92 -18.25 5.51
C SER A 221 -5.26 -18.69 6.82
N ALA A 222 -6.04 -19.10 7.84
CA ALA A 222 -5.53 -19.64 9.10
C ALA A 222 -4.70 -20.95 8.97
N GLY A 223 -4.50 -21.46 7.75
CA GLY A 223 -3.59 -22.59 7.48
C GLY A 223 -2.97 -22.61 6.07
N SER A 224 -3.06 -21.53 5.28
CA SER A 224 -2.54 -21.58 3.90
C SER A 224 -2.10 -20.22 3.36
N TRP A 225 -0.82 -19.91 3.54
CA TRP A 225 -0.07 -18.93 2.73
C TRP A 225 -0.18 -19.17 1.20
N ARG A 226 -0.82 -20.28 0.76
CA ARG A 226 -1.05 -20.62 -0.65
C ARG A 226 -2.30 -19.96 -1.25
N ALA A 227 -3.25 -19.48 -0.44
CA ALA A 227 -4.49 -18.85 -0.93
C ALA A 227 -4.31 -17.38 -1.35
N ALA A 228 -3.48 -16.61 -0.65
CA ALA A 228 -3.22 -15.21 -1.03
C ALA A 228 -2.59 -15.07 -2.44
N PRO A 229 -1.61 -15.91 -2.85
CA PRO A 229 -1.12 -15.92 -4.22
C PRO A 229 -2.20 -16.22 -5.28
N SER A 230 -3.14 -17.15 -5.02
CA SER A 230 -4.18 -17.48 -6.00
C SER A 230 -5.17 -16.34 -6.19
N VAL A 231 -5.59 -15.69 -5.10
CA VAL A 231 -6.52 -14.54 -5.17
C VAL A 231 -5.86 -13.33 -5.84
N PHE A 232 -4.57 -13.07 -5.57
CA PHE A 232 -3.81 -12.02 -6.24
C PHE A 232 -3.89 -12.14 -7.77
N TRP A 233 -3.55 -13.31 -8.31
CA TRP A 233 -3.55 -13.55 -9.76
C TRP A 233 -4.95 -13.54 -10.35
N LYS A 234 -5.96 -14.00 -9.59
CA LYS A 234 -7.37 -13.92 -9.97
C LYS A 234 -7.82 -12.46 -10.11
N LEU A 235 -7.56 -11.61 -9.12
CA LEU A 235 -7.86 -10.17 -9.18
C LEU A 235 -7.15 -9.50 -10.36
N ARG A 236 -5.84 -9.74 -10.54
CA ARG A 236 -5.07 -9.19 -11.66
C ARG A 236 -5.67 -9.54 -13.02
N ARG A 237 -6.01 -10.82 -13.23
CA ARG A 237 -6.62 -11.30 -14.48
C ARG A 237 -7.98 -10.67 -14.74
N LEU A 238 -8.83 -10.58 -13.71
CA LEU A 238 -10.18 -10.00 -13.84
C LEU A 238 -10.12 -8.50 -14.14
N LEU A 239 -9.20 -7.75 -13.50
CA LEU A 239 -8.99 -6.33 -13.77
C LEU A 239 -8.45 -6.10 -15.20
N GLN A 240 -7.54 -6.95 -15.68
CA GLN A 240 -7.06 -6.92 -17.07
C GLN A 240 -8.18 -7.21 -18.08
N ALA A 241 -9.05 -8.19 -17.78
CA ALA A 241 -10.23 -8.46 -18.60
C ALA A 241 -11.18 -7.26 -18.63
N ALA A 242 -11.36 -6.58 -17.50
CA ALA A 242 -12.23 -5.40 -17.42
C ALA A 242 -11.68 -4.26 -18.27
N LEU A 243 -10.37 -4.00 -18.21
CA LEU A 243 -9.72 -3.02 -19.10
C LEU A 243 -9.90 -3.37 -20.57
N LYS A 244 -9.79 -4.64 -20.94
CA LYS A 244 -9.99 -5.09 -22.32
C LYS A 244 -11.43 -4.83 -22.81
N GLU A 245 -12.45 -5.20 -22.03
CA GLU A 245 -13.85 -4.89 -22.36
C GLU A 245 -14.08 -3.37 -22.51
N LEU A 246 -13.48 -2.57 -21.63
CA LEU A 246 -13.61 -1.11 -21.65
C LEU A 246 -12.91 -0.47 -22.86
N GLN A 247 -11.86 -1.10 -23.42
CA GLN A 247 -11.15 -0.65 -24.63
C GLN A 247 -11.87 -1.04 -25.92
N GLU A 248 -12.41 -2.26 -25.98
CA GLU A 248 -13.13 -2.75 -27.16
C GLU A 248 -14.40 -1.94 -27.43
N ALA A 249 -15.06 -1.44 -26.39
CA ALA A 249 -16.28 -0.67 -26.51
C ALA A 249 -16.08 0.82 -26.90
N GLU A 250 -14.85 1.26 -27.15
CA GLU A 250 -14.51 2.58 -27.72
C GLU A 250 -14.15 2.54 -29.21
N LYS A 251 -13.96 1.34 -29.77
CA LYS A 251 -13.79 1.14 -31.21
C LYS A 251 -15.15 1.05 -31.90
#